data_AF-A0A921ZW01-F1
#
_entry.id   AF-A0A921ZW01-F1
#
_cell.length_a   1.000
_cell.length_b   1.000
_cell.length_c   1.000
_cell.angle_alpha   90.00
_cell.angle_beta   90.00
_cell.angle_gamma   90.00
#
_symmetry.space_group_name_H-M   'P 1'
#
loop_
_entity.id
_entity.type
_entity.pdbx_description
1 polymer ?
#
loop_
_entity_poly.entity_id
_entity_poly.type
_entity_poly.pdbx_seq_one_letter_code
_entity_poly.pdbx_strand_id
1 'polypeptide(L)'
;MTYEKVSKLKSAGKNNLEARNESQSYNAITLSLVYAENYILNHFYETSAKFEDAACRNILLKLVSLYGAFLLEKHLATLYIGGYFSGEQGLLLRDGIVQLCADIAPHAVSLVDSIAPPDFCIKSVLGRSDGEAYKHIQNNIMSYPESMSRPSWWRDVVHWRSYVPAKL
;
A
#
# COMPACT_ATOMS: atom_id res chain seq x y z
N MET A 1 -22.35 -7.53 14.32
CA MET A 1 -22.65 -6.57 13.24
C MET A 1 -23.25 -7.18 11.97
N THR A 2 -22.51 -7.92 11.12
CA THR A 2 -23.06 -8.40 9.82
C THR A 2 -24.18 -9.42 9.98
N TYR A 3 -23.96 -10.46 10.79
CA TYR A 3 -24.97 -11.47 11.09
C TYR A 3 -26.24 -10.83 11.68
N GLU A 4 -26.08 -9.93 12.66
CA GLU A 4 -27.19 -9.24 13.30
C GLU A 4 -27.98 -8.38 12.31
N LYS A 5 -27.32 -7.67 11.40
CA LYS A 5 -27.98 -6.87 10.36
C LYS A 5 -28.78 -7.76 9.42
N VAL A 6 -28.20 -8.86 8.94
CA VAL A 6 -28.89 -9.83 8.07
C VAL A 6 -30.07 -10.47 8.80
N SER A 7 -29.89 -10.86 10.06
CA SER A 7 -30.94 -11.44 10.89
C SER A 7 -32.11 -10.47 11.09
N LYS A 8 -31.82 -9.19 11.40
CA LYS A 8 -32.83 -8.12 11.51
C LYS A 8 -33.61 -7.91 10.21
N LEU A 9 -32.94 -7.94 9.06
CA LEU A 9 -33.59 -7.78 7.74
C LEU A 9 -34.49 -8.99 7.42
N LYS A 10 -34.04 -10.20 7.76
CA LYS A 10 -34.86 -11.42 7.60
C LYS A 10 -36.06 -11.43 8.53
N SER A 11 -35.89 -11.02 9.80
CA SER A 11 -37.02 -10.89 10.73
C SER A 11 -38.01 -9.81 10.32
N ALA A 12 -37.57 -8.80 9.55
CA ALA A 12 -38.44 -7.79 8.96
C ALA A 12 -39.17 -8.26 7.68
N GLY A 13 -39.08 -9.55 7.33
CA GLY A 13 -39.78 -10.16 6.21
C GLY A 13 -39.10 -9.98 4.85
N LYS A 14 -37.88 -9.42 4.79
CA LYS A 14 -37.16 -9.26 3.53
C LYS A 14 -36.69 -10.60 2.98
N ASN A 15 -36.75 -10.74 1.66
CA ASN A 15 -36.25 -11.94 1.00
C ASN A 15 -34.70 -11.99 1.04
N ASN A 16 -34.12 -13.14 0.69
CA ASN A 16 -32.67 -13.34 0.78
C ASN A 16 -31.86 -12.37 -0.11
N LEU A 17 -32.39 -11.96 -1.27
CA LEU A 17 -31.70 -11.05 -2.19
C LEU A 17 -31.71 -9.61 -1.64
N GLU A 18 -32.85 -9.15 -1.13
CA GLU A 18 -33.02 -7.84 -0.49
C GLU A 18 -32.14 -7.74 0.76
N ALA A 19 -32.18 -8.74 1.64
CA ALA A 19 -31.36 -8.76 2.84
C ALA A 19 -29.85 -8.73 2.53
N ARG A 20 -29.43 -9.41 1.45
CA ARG A 20 -28.05 -9.39 0.98
C ARG A 20 -27.67 -8.02 0.42
N ASN A 21 -28.49 -7.44 -0.46
CA ASN A 21 -28.21 -6.13 -1.05
C ASN A 21 -28.11 -5.03 0.02
N GLU A 22 -29.01 -5.03 1.01
CA GLU A 22 -29.05 -3.99 2.04
C GLU A 22 -28.01 -4.14 3.16
N SER A 23 -27.39 -5.32 3.29
CA SER A 23 -26.27 -5.54 4.21
C SER A 23 -24.90 -5.41 3.53
N GLN A 24 -24.86 -5.13 2.23
CA GLN A 24 -23.65 -5.33 1.44
C GLN A 24 -22.56 -4.30 1.76
N SER A 25 -22.87 -3.00 1.67
CA SER A 25 -21.85 -1.93 1.61
C SER A 25 -21.03 -1.76 2.88
N TYR A 26 -21.65 -1.88 4.06
CA TYR A 26 -20.98 -1.61 5.36
C TYR A 26 -20.81 -2.86 6.23
N ASN A 27 -21.28 -4.02 5.79
CA ASN A 27 -21.20 -5.24 6.58
C ASN A 27 -20.56 -6.39 5.81
N ALA A 28 -21.14 -6.81 4.68
CA ALA A 28 -20.64 -7.97 3.96
C ALA A 28 -19.27 -7.72 3.30
N ILE A 29 -19.06 -6.57 2.66
CA ILE A 29 -17.74 -6.23 2.07
C ILE A 29 -16.67 -6.15 3.15
N THR A 30 -16.92 -5.36 4.19
CA THR A 30 -15.96 -5.15 5.28
C THR A 30 -15.61 -6.48 5.96
N LEU A 31 -16.60 -7.34 6.21
CA LEU A 31 -16.35 -8.68 6.77
C LEU A 31 -15.44 -9.53 5.88
N SER A 32 -15.72 -9.58 4.57
CA SER A 32 -14.89 -10.34 3.62
C SER A 32 -13.46 -9.83 3.57
N LEU A 33 -13.27 -8.51 3.59
CA LEU A 33 -11.94 -7.88 3.59
C LEU A 33 -11.17 -8.22 4.88
N VAL A 34 -11.78 -7.99 6.04
CA VAL A 34 -11.14 -8.27 7.35
C VAL A 34 -10.83 -9.75 7.50
N TYR A 35 -11.69 -10.65 7.00
CA TYR A 35 -11.42 -12.08 7.00
C TYR A 35 -10.18 -12.43 6.16
N ALA A 36 -10.08 -11.89 4.95
CA ALA A 36 -8.93 -12.13 4.07
C ALA A 36 -7.63 -11.56 4.67
N GLU A 37 -7.68 -10.34 5.22
CA GLU A 37 -6.54 -9.71 5.88
C GLU A 37 -6.08 -10.51 7.11
N ASN A 38 -7.02 -10.97 7.94
CA ASN A 38 -6.71 -11.83 9.09
C ASN A 38 -6.11 -13.17 8.64
N TYR A 39 -6.60 -13.76 7.56
CA TYR A 39 -6.01 -14.99 6.99
C TYR A 39 -4.56 -14.75 6.55
N ILE A 40 -4.28 -13.66 5.83
CA ILE A 40 -2.94 -13.28 5.40
C ILE A 40 -2.03 -13.05 6.61
N LEU A 41 -2.50 -12.32 7.63
CA LEU A 41 -1.75 -12.04 8.84
C LEU A 41 -1.36 -13.31 9.60
N ASN A 42 -2.31 -14.23 9.80
CA ASN A 42 -2.04 -15.49 10.49
C ASN A 42 -1.06 -16.36 9.70
N HIS A 43 -1.25 -16.47 8.39
CA HIS A 43 -0.34 -17.22 7.54
C HIS A 43 1.08 -16.64 7.55
N PHE A 44 1.21 -15.31 7.51
CA PHE A 44 2.49 -14.62 7.57
C PHE A 44 3.17 -14.83 8.95
N TYR A 45 2.42 -14.73 10.05
CA TYR A 45 2.92 -15.02 11.39
C TYR A 45 3.44 -16.46 11.51
N GLU A 46 2.63 -17.45 11.13
CA GLU A 46 2.99 -18.85 11.24
C GLU A 46 4.24 -19.20 10.43
N THR A 47 4.34 -18.66 9.22
CA THR A 47 5.49 -18.88 8.33
C THR A 47 6.75 -18.23 8.91
N SER A 48 6.63 -17.00 9.42
CA SER A 48 7.74 -16.28 10.04
C SER A 48 8.23 -16.97 11.31
N ALA A 49 7.31 -17.44 12.17
CA ALA A 49 7.65 -18.12 13.42
C ALA A 49 8.38 -19.44 13.21
N LYS A 50 8.08 -20.15 12.11
CA LYS A 50 8.72 -21.42 11.73
C LYS A 50 10.04 -21.25 10.99
N PHE A 51 10.47 -20.01 10.70
CA PHE A 51 11.72 -19.75 9.99
C PHE A 51 12.92 -20.20 10.82
N GLU A 52 13.85 -20.94 10.20
CA GLU A 52 14.95 -21.61 10.91
C GLU A 52 15.94 -20.61 11.52
N ASP A 53 16.42 -19.67 10.72
CA ASP A 53 17.40 -18.68 11.14
C ASP A 53 16.80 -17.68 12.13
N ALA A 54 17.43 -17.56 13.30
CA ALA A 54 16.91 -16.74 14.40
C ALA A 54 16.96 -15.24 14.10
N ALA A 55 17.98 -14.77 13.39
CA ALA A 55 18.13 -13.35 13.08
C ALA A 55 17.06 -12.91 12.06
N CYS A 56 16.89 -13.66 10.98
CA CYS A 56 15.84 -13.46 9.99
C CYS A 56 14.45 -13.62 10.61
N ARG A 57 14.22 -14.64 11.44
CA ARG A 57 12.95 -14.82 12.15
C ARG A 57 12.58 -13.60 12.98
N ASN A 58 13.52 -13.02 13.72
CA ASN A 58 13.25 -11.84 14.53
C ASN A 58 12.82 -10.64 13.67
N ILE A 59 13.48 -10.41 12.53
CA ILE A 59 13.13 -9.31 11.61
C ILE A 59 11.76 -9.57 10.96
N LEU A 60 11.50 -10.80 10.50
CA LEU A 60 10.21 -11.19 9.91
C LEU A 60 9.06 -11.03 10.91
N LEU A 61 9.26 -11.41 12.17
CA LEU A 61 8.26 -11.21 13.22
C LEU A 61 7.96 -9.72 13.46
N LYS A 62 8.98 -8.85 13.46
CA LYS A 62 8.77 -7.38 13.51
C LYS A 62 7.96 -6.89 12.30
N LEU A 63 8.24 -7.40 11.11
CA LEU A 63 7.52 -7.05 9.89
C LEU A 63 6.05 -7.51 9.92
N VAL A 64 5.78 -8.72 10.44
CA VAL A 64 4.42 -9.21 10.70
C VAL A 64 3.71 -8.33 11.72
N SER A 65 4.39 -7.93 12.81
CA SER A 65 3.82 -7.03 13.80
C SER A 65 3.48 -5.66 13.21
N LEU A 66 4.34 -5.11 12.35
CA LEU A 66 4.07 -3.86 11.64
C LEU A 66 2.85 -3.99 10.72
N TYR A 67 2.76 -5.08 9.95
CA TYR A 67 1.60 -5.35 9.09
C TYR A 67 0.31 -5.49 9.91
N GLY A 68 0.33 -6.23 11.02
CA GLY A 68 -0.81 -6.37 11.92
C GLY A 68 -1.23 -5.03 12.53
N ALA A 69 -0.28 -4.23 13.00
CA ALA A 69 -0.56 -2.90 13.55
C ALA A 69 -1.14 -1.95 12.49
N PHE A 70 -0.63 -1.99 11.26
CA PHE A 70 -1.19 -1.26 10.12
C PHE A 70 -2.65 -1.67 9.81
N LEU A 71 -2.97 -2.97 9.84
CA LEU A 71 -4.34 -3.45 9.65
C LEU A 71 -5.28 -2.96 10.77
N LEU A 72 -4.82 -2.97 12.02
CA LEU A 72 -5.59 -2.44 13.15
C LEU A 72 -5.85 -0.93 13.01
N GLU A 73 -4.86 -0.17 12.54
CA GLU A 73 -5.00 1.27 12.29
C GLU A 73 -5.97 1.55 11.14
N LYS A 74 -5.87 0.79 10.05
CA LYS A 74 -6.78 0.87 8.90
C LYS A 74 -8.26 0.67 9.30
N HIS A 75 -8.52 -0.24 10.24
CA HIS A 75 -9.88 -0.55 10.73
C HIS A 75 -10.20 0.09 12.09
N LEU A 76 -9.44 1.10 12.50
CA LEU A 76 -9.52 1.68 13.84
C LEU A 76 -10.94 2.13 14.20
N ALA A 77 -11.64 2.80 13.27
CA ALA A 77 -13.01 3.24 13.48
C ALA A 77 -13.98 2.08 13.80
N THR A 78 -13.86 0.96 13.06
CA THR A 78 -14.69 -0.23 13.29
C THR A 78 -14.40 -0.89 14.63
N LEU A 79 -13.14 -0.89 15.05
CA LEU A 79 -12.71 -1.43 16.34
C LEU A 79 -13.19 -0.58 17.52
N TYR A 80 -13.25 0.75 17.36
CA TYR A 80 -13.89 1.63 18.35
C TYR A 80 -15.41 1.45 18.39
N ILE A 81 -16.08 1.36 17.25
CA ILE A 81 -17.55 1.10 17.19
C ILE A 81 -17.89 -0.24 17.84
N GLY A 82 -17.04 -1.26 17.65
CA GLY A 82 -17.20 -2.58 18.27
C GLY A 82 -16.81 -2.64 19.74
N GLY A 83 -16.26 -1.57 20.32
CA GLY A 83 -15.80 -1.52 21.71
C GLY A 83 -14.50 -2.27 21.99
N TYR A 84 -13.77 -2.70 20.96
CA TYR A 84 -12.45 -3.33 21.12
C TYR A 84 -11.38 -2.30 21.50
N PHE A 85 -11.42 -1.13 20.87
CA PHE A 85 -10.62 0.02 21.28
C PHE A 85 -11.44 1.03 22.07
N SER A 86 -10.79 1.69 23.02
CA SER A 86 -11.35 2.72 23.89
C SER A 86 -10.28 3.75 24.28
N GLY A 87 -10.71 5.00 24.48
CA GLY A 87 -9.82 6.08 24.91
C GLY A 87 -8.59 6.25 24.01
N GLU A 88 -7.41 6.30 24.64
CA GLU A 88 -6.12 6.61 24.00
C GLU A 88 -5.45 5.39 23.35
N GLN A 89 -6.07 4.21 23.35
CA GLN A 89 -5.46 2.98 22.79
C GLN A 89 -5.08 3.12 21.31
N GLY A 90 -5.86 3.88 20.52
CA GLY A 90 -5.54 4.16 19.13
C GLY A 90 -4.31 5.07 18.95
N LEU A 91 -4.01 5.94 19.93
CA LEU A 91 -2.78 6.75 19.92
C LEU A 91 -1.57 5.87 20.22
N LEU A 92 -1.66 5.02 21.24
CA LEU A 92 -0.60 4.06 21.58
C LEU A 92 -0.28 3.10 20.42
N LEU A 93 -1.30 2.69 19.66
CA LEU A 93 -1.10 1.89 18.44
C LEU A 93 -0.26 2.64 17.40
N ARG A 94 -0.53 3.92 17.16
CA ARG A 94 0.21 4.75 16.21
C ARG A 94 1.65 4.97 16.65
N ASP A 95 1.87 5.21 17.94
CA ASP A 95 3.23 5.31 18.49
C ASP A 95 4.01 3.99 18.30
N GLY A 96 3.35 2.85 18.55
CA GLY A 96 3.93 1.53 18.29
C GLY A 96 4.28 1.30 16.81
N ILE A 97 3.45 1.76 15.87
CA ILE A 97 3.75 1.70 14.42
C ILE A 97 5.02 2.49 14.10
N VAL A 98 5.15 3.71 14.62
CA VAL A 98 6.33 4.55 14.39
C VAL A 98 7.60 3.89 14.96
N GLN A 99 7.51 3.30 16.15
CA GLN A 99 8.62 2.55 16.75
C GLN A 99 9.02 1.34 15.91
N LEU A 100 8.05 0.55 15.43
CA LEU A 100 8.30 -0.60 14.55
C LEU A 100 8.94 -0.17 13.22
N CYS A 101 8.51 0.95 12.65
CA CYS A 101 9.14 1.52 11.45
C CYS A 101 10.61 1.89 11.70
N ALA A 102 10.92 2.51 12.85
CA ALA A 102 12.29 2.85 13.22
C ALA A 102 13.17 1.59 13.39
N ASP A 103 12.61 0.54 13.99
CA ASP A 103 13.28 -0.75 14.17
C ASP A 103 13.57 -1.48 12.85
N ILE A 104 12.68 -1.34 11.85
CA ILE A 104 12.79 -2.02 10.56
C ILE A 104 13.62 -1.21 9.55
N ALA A 105 13.67 0.12 9.69
CA ALA A 105 14.35 1.02 8.74
C ALA A 105 15.81 0.60 8.40
N PRO A 106 16.67 0.17 9.35
CA PRO A 106 18.03 -0.28 9.04
C PRO A 106 18.08 -1.51 8.13
N HIS A 107 17.03 -2.33 8.12
CA HIS A 107 16.93 -3.57 7.36
C HIS A 107 16.12 -3.41 6.06
N ALA A 108 15.54 -2.24 5.81
CA ALA A 108 14.58 -2.04 4.72
C ALA A 108 15.16 -2.36 3.34
N VAL A 109 16.40 -1.92 3.06
CA VAL A 109 17.08 -2.20 1.79
C VAL A 109 17.32 -3.70 1.63
N SER A 110 17.89 -4.36 2.63
CA SER A 110 18.16 -5.81 2.58
C SER A 110 16.89 -6.66 2.44
N LEU A 111 15.79 -6.24 3.08
CA LEU A 111 14.49 -6.90 2.94
C LEU A 111 13.95 -6.79 1.51
N VAL A 112 14.05 -5.61 0.90
CA VAL A 112 13.63 -5.42 -0.50
C VAL A 112 14.54 -6.19 -1.45
N ASP A 113 15.86 -6.13 -1.25
CA ASP A 113 16.84 -6.85 -2.07
C ASP A 113 16.64 -8.36 -2.04
N SER A 114 16.17 -8.93 -0.92
CA SER A 114 15.90 -10.36 -0.79
C SER A 114 14.82 -10.90 -1.75
N ILE A 115 13.93 -10.02 -2.21
CA ILE A 115 12.84 -10.36 -3.15
C ILE A 115 12.97 -9.63 -4.49
N ALA A 116 13.97 -8.76 -4.64
CA ALA A 116 14.13 -7.93 -5.82
C ALA A 116 14.50 -8.80 -7.03
N PRO A 117 13.77 -8.70 -8.15
CA PRO A 117 14.21 -9.32 -9.40
C PRO A 117 15.39 -8.53 -9.98
N PRO A 118 16.12 -9.09 -10.97
CA PRO A 118 17.22 -8.37 -11.61
C PRO A 118 16.78 -7.03 -12.23
N ASP A 119 17.68 -6.04 -12.31
CA ASP A 119 17.39 -4.68 -12.79
C ASP A 119 16.68 -4.63 -14.16
N PHE A 120 16.97 -5.59 -15.05
CA PHE A 120 16.33 -5.66 -16.37
C PHE A 120 14.82 -6.00 -16.29
N CYS A 121 14.40 -6.70 -15.22
CA CYS A 121 12.99 -6.99 -14.93
C CYS A 121 12.31 -5.77 -14.28
N ILE A 122 12.99 -5.11 -13.34
CA ILE A 122 12.47 -3.93 -12.63
C ILE A 122 12.19 -2.79 -13.61
N LYS A 123 13.08 -2.57 -14.59
CA LYS A 123 12.98 -1.49 -15.59
C LYS A 123 12.77 -0.11 -14.96
N SER A 124 13.30 0.09 -13.75
CA SER A 124 13.25 1.35 -13.04
C SER A 124 14.62 2.00 -13.03
N VAL A 125 14.67 3.27 -13.42
CA VAL A 125 15.88 4.09 -13.36
C VAL A 125 16.23 4.44 -11.91
N LEU A 126 15.23 4.57 -11.03
CA LEU A 126 15.39 4.88 -9.61
C LEU A 126 15.71 3.65 -8.77
N GLY A 127 15.13 2.50 -9.15
CA GLY A 127 15.23 1.24 -8.41
C GLY A 127 16.39 0.35 -8.87
N ARG A 128 17.46 0.93 -9.42
CA ARG A 128 18.64 0.16 -9.82
C ARG A 128 19.44 -0.28 -8.59
N SER A 129 19.93 -1.52 -8.65
CA SER A 129 20.72 -2.15 -7.59
C SER A 129 22.04 -1.45 -7.25
N ASP A 130 22.61 -0.66 -8.17
CA ASP A 130 23.89 0.04 -7.99
C ASP A 130 23.77 1.35 -7.18
N GLY A 131 22.55 1.81 -6.87
CA GLY A 131 22.31 3.03 -6.09
C GLY A 131 22.63 4.34 -6.81
N GLU A 132 23.06 4.30 -8.07
CA GLU A 132 23.51 5.46 -8.84
C GLU A 132 22.34 6.19 -9.53
N ALA A 133 21.28 6.47 -8.78
CA ALA A 133 19.99 6.94 -9.32
C ALA A 133 20.13 8.18 -10.22
N TYR A 134 20.86 9.21 -9.77
CA TYR A 134 21.03 10.44 -10.55
C TYR A 134 21.75 10.22 -11.87
N LYS A 135 22.78 9.37 -11.87
CA LYS A 135 23.52 9.02 -13.09
C LYS A 135 22.64 8.30 -14.09
N HIS A 136 21.79 7.38 -13.63
CA HIS A 136 20.87 6.67 -14.51
C HIS A 136 19.76 7.57 -15.04
N ILE A 137 19.21 8.48 -14.23
CA ILE A 137 18.24 9.49 -14.68
C ILE A 137 18.86 10.35 -15.78
N GLN A 138 20.05 10.88 -15.53
CA GLN A 138 20.74 11.70 -16.52
C GLN A 138 20.98 10.91 -17.80
N ASN A 139 21.55 9.70 -17.72
CA ASN A 139 21.81 8.88 -18.89
C ASN A 139 20.53 8.55 -19.66
N ASN A 140 19.43 8.26 -18.96
CA ASN A 140 18.14 7.97 -19.58
C ASN A 140 17.61 9.19 -20.33
N ILE A 141 17.60 10.38 -19.71
CA ILE A 141 17.17 11.64 -20.36
C ILE A 141 18.05 11.94 -21.58
N MET A 142 19.38 11.83 -21.45
CA MET A 142 20.32 12.12 -22.53
C MET A 142 20.22 11.14 -23.70
N SER A 143 19.73 9.92 -23.45
CA SER A 143 19.53 8.92 -24.50
C SER A 143 18.30 9.20 -25.37
N TYR A 144 17.38 10.07 -24.92
CA TYR A 144 16.22 10.43 -25.73
C TYR A 144 16.65 11.27 -26.94
N PRO A 145 16.15 10.94 -28.15
CA PRO A 145 16.33 11.78 -29.33
C PRO A 145 15.84 13.20 -29.04
N GLU A 146 16.54 14.20 -29.56
CA GLU A 146 16.19 15.62 -29.40
C GLU A 146 16.20 16.17 -27.96
N SER A 147 16.62 15.39 -26.96
CA SER A 147 16.64 15.78 -25.53
C SER A 147 17.40 17.08 -25.23
N MET A 148 18.48 17.34 -25.97
CA MET A 148 19.31 18.54 -25.84
C MET A 148 19.05 19.58 -26.94
N SER A 149 18.00 19.40 -27.73
CA SER A 149 17.65 20.29 -28.85
C SER A 149 16.37 21.07 -28.56
N ARG A 150 16.14 22.15 -29.32
CA ARG A 150 14.88 22.90 -29.20
C ARG A 150 13.76 22.09 -29.86
N PRO A 151 12.63 21.87 -29.18
CA PRO A 151 11.51 21.16 -29.79
C PRO A 151 10.98 21.94 -30.99
N SER A 152 10.54 21.25 -32.05
CA SER A 152 10.12 21.87 -33.33
C SER A 152 9.08 23.00 -33.17
N TRP A 153 8.22 22.91 -32.15
CA TRP A 153 7.16 23.87 -31.82
C TRP A 153 7.60 25.04 -30.92
N TRP A 154 8.88 25.16 -30.56
CA TRP A 154 9.33 26.20 -29.61
C TRP A 154 8.96 27.62 -30.08
N ARG A 155 9.00 27.88 -31.39
CA ARG A 155 8.63 29.17 -31.98
C ARG A 155 7.15 29.48 -31.85
N ASP A 156 6.30 28.45 -31.92
CA ASP A 156 4.85 28.61 -31.82
C ASP A 156 4.46 29.05 -30.39
N VAL A 157 5.19 28.61 -29.37
CA VAL A 157 4.98 29.02 -27.97
C VAL A 157 5.57 30.40 -27.68
N VAL A 158 6.81 30.66 -28.10
CA VAL A 158 7.50 31.93 -27.82
C VAL A 158 6.93 33.08 -28.65
N HIS A 159 6.60 32.84 -29.91
CA HIS A 159 6.10 33.84 -30.85
C HIS A 159 4.60 33.70 -31.12
N TRP A 160 3.83 33.15 -30.18
CA TRP A 160 2.42 32.80 -30.40
C TRP A 160 1.58 33.97 -30.94
N ARG A 161 1.86 35.22 -30.53
CA ARG A 161 1.14 36.41 -31.01
C ARG A 161 1.36 36.74 -32.49
N SER A 162 2.52 36.41 -33.05
CA SER A 162 2.87 36.72 -34.45
C SER A 162 2.84 35.48 -35.36
N TYR A 163 3.06 34.29 -34.80
CA TYR A 163 3.18 33.04 -35.55
C TYR A 163 1.85 32.29 -35.72
N VAL A 164 0.93 32.39 -34.74
CA VAL A 164 -0.39 31.73 -34.80
C VAL A 164 -1.28 32.33 -35.90
N PRO A 165 -1.36 33.66 -36.09
CA PRO A 165 -2.15 34.24 -37.18
C PRO A 165 -1.61 33.93 -38.59
N ALA A 166 -0.35 33.50 -38.71
CA ALA A 166 0.30 33.20 -39.99
C ALA A 166 0.17 31.73 -40.43
N LYS A 167 -0.34 30.85 -39.55
CA LYS A 167 -0.59 29.41 -39.80
C LYS A 167 -2.07 29.06 -39.92
N LEU A 168 -2.97 30.02 -39.68
CA LEU A 168 -4.41 29.94 -39.93
C LEU A 168 -4.72 30.53 -41.31
#